data_AF-A0A925MR27-F1
#
_entry.id   AF-A0A925MR27-F1
#
_cell.length_a   1.000
_cell.length_b   1.000
_cell.length_c   1.000
_cell.angle_alpha   90.00
_cell.angle_beta   90.00
_cell.angle_gamma   90.00
#
_symmetry.space_group_name_H-M   'P 1'
#
loop_
_entity.id
_entity.type
_entity.pdbx_description
1 polymer ?
#
loop_
_entity_poly.entity_id
_entity_poly.type
_entity_poly.pdbx_seq_one_letter_code
_entity_poly.pdbx_strand_id
1 'polypeptide(L)'
;MLTDNFYTHLAMQLVGASTAGELFLAVGRGANQWDRTPPTLRRNLAQLHSEAMRVTVSEVAYLDAADTVSTTPTPVLRLHGAFARGTLSGTLRECGVINNEDALLAYFVHPRIELQPSDALDRYVRLDLRPGRSRVEEHITRYLGNSKSEEFHDLERETPGCQIGEIRIDRRHYFASIDAALALRYDYCARCFGTVLSER
;
A
#
# COMPACT_ATOMS: atom_id res chain seq x y z
N MET A 1 -2.97 18.06 22.81
CA MET A 1 -3.46 17.67 21.48
C MET A 1 -2.55 18.33 20.46
N LEU A 2 -1.89 17.58 19.59
CA LEU A 2 -1.05 18.16 18.53
C LEU A 2 -1.97 18.76 17.45
N THR A 3 -1.60 19.92 16.91
CA THR A 3 -2.42 20.67 15.94
C THR A 3 -1.99 20.39 14.51
N ASP A 4 -2.81 20.71 13.51
CA ASP A 4 -2.42 20.62 12.09
C ASP A 4 -1.17 21.45 11.77
N ASN A 5 -0.93 22.54 12.50
CA ASN A 5 0.29 23.34 12.38
C ASN A 5 1.55 22.54 12.77
N PHE A 6 1.46 21.69 13.80
CA PHE A 6 2.59 20.83 14.18
C PHE A 6 2.93 19.84 13.06
N TYR A 7 1.92 19.19 12.47
CA TYR A 7 2.13 18.22 11.39
C TYR A 7 2.58 18.87 10.09
N THR A 8 2.10 20.08 9.83
CA THR A 8 2.60 20.90 8.70
C THR A 8 4.06 21.27 8.91
N HIS A 9 4.45 21.64 10.14
CA HIS A 9 5.85 21.89 10.47
C HIS A 9 6.73 20.65 10.29
N LEU A 10 6.27 19.47 10.74
CA LEU A 10 6.98 18.21 10.51
C LEU A 10 7.12 17.90 9.01
N ALA A 11 6.08 18.15 8.21
CA ALA A 11 6.13 17.99 6.77
C ALA A 11 7.21 18.90 6.14
N MET A 12 7.29 20.15 6.59
CA MET A 12 8.33 21.08 6.15
C MET A 12 9.74 20.60 6.49
N GLN A 13 9.95 20.01 7.68
CA GLN A 13 11.24 19.42 8.06
C GLN A 13 11.62 18.27 7.14
N LEU A 14 10.69 17.37 6.80
CA LEU A 14 10.93 16.26 5.88
C LEU A 14 11.24 16.74 4.46
N VAL A 15 10.57 17.78 3.97
CA VAL A 15 10.90 18.39 2.67
C VAL A 15 12.31 18.97 2.68
N GLY A 16 12.71 19.63 3.79
CA GLY A 16 14.08 20.10 3.99
C GLY A 16 15.10 18.96 3.97
N ALA A 17 14.84 17.88 4.70
CA ALA A 17 15.70 16.69 4.75
C ALA A 17 15.84 16.04 3.37
N SER A 18 14.76 15.94 2.58
CA SER A 18 14.84 15.45 1.20
C SER A 18 15.75 16.31 0.33
N THR A 19 15.65 17.64 0.44
CA THR A 19 16.48 18.58 -0.32
C THR A 19 17.96 18.45 0.05
N ALA A 20 18.25 18.04 1.29
CA ALA A 20 19.59 17.70 1.76
C ALA A 20 20.05 16.28 1.36
N GLY A 21 19.20 15.48 0.71
CA GLY A 21 19.50 14.09 0.35
C GLY A 21 19.46 13.11 1.53
N GLU A 22 18.77 13.48 2.62
CA GLU A 22 18.71 12.71 3.88
C GLU A 22 17.50 11.79 3.98
N LEU A 23 16.64 11.77 2.96
CA LEU A 23 15.51 10.85 2.87
C LEU A 23 15.75 9.81 1.78
N PHE A 24 15.42 8.58 2.11
CA PHE A 24 15.57 7.42 1.25
C PHE A 24 14.24 6.69 1.10
N LEU A 25 13.97 6.23 -0.11
CA LEU A 25 12.89 5.29 -0.40
C LEU A 25 13.51 3.90 -0.56
N ALA A 26 13.12 2.99 0.31
CA ALA A 26 13.60 1.61 0.35
C ALA A 26 12.51 0.67 -0.16
N VAL A 27 12.91 -0.39 -0.84
CA VAL A 27 12.04 -1.49 -1.27
C VAL A 27 12.61 -2.82 -0.81
N GLY A 28 11.72 -3.75 -0.50
CA GLY A 28 12.09 -5.06 0.01
C GLY A 28 11.28 -6.19 -0.60
N ARG A 29 11.81 -7.40 -0.44
CA ARG A 29 11.24 -8.63 -1.02
C ARG A 29 10.08 -9.17 -0.20
N GLY A 30 10.04 -8.85 1.10
CA GLY A 30 9.12 -9.45 2.06
C GLY A 30 9.25 -10.97 2.14
N ALA A 31 8.25 -11.62 2.74
CA ALA A 31 8.16 -13.08 2.78
C ALA A 31 7.16 -13.61 1.74
N ASN A 32 7.42 -14.78 1.16
CA ASN A 32 6.52 -15.41 0.17
C ASN A 32 5.10 -15.63 0.71
N GLN A 33 4.96 -15.91 2.01
CA GLN A 33 3.65 -16.09 2.66
C GLN A 33 2.78 -14.83 2.64
N TRP A 34 3.38 -13.65 2.45
CA TRP A 34 2.65 -12.37 2.42
C TRP A 34 1.73 -12.24 1.21
N ASP A 35 1.91 -13.03 0.15
CA ASP A 35 0.97 -13.05 -0.98
C ASP A 35 -0.43 -13.54 -0.58
N ARG A 36 -0.55 -14.25 0.54
CA ARG A 36 -1.81 -14.76 1.10
C ARG A 36 -2.18 -14.07 2.41
N THR A 37 -1.17 -13.88 3.26
CA THR A 37 -1.32 -13.36 4.62
C THR A 37 -0.31 -12.25 4.83
N PRO A 38 -0.64 -10.99 4.45
CA PRO A 38 0.27 -9.88 4.64
C PRO A 38 0.54 -9.68 6.15
N PRO A 39 1.72 -9.18 6.52
CA PRO A 39 2.07 -9.06 7.93
C PRO A 39 1.24 -7.96 8.58
N THR A 40 0.98 -8.11 9.87
CA THR A 40 0.48 -7.00 10.67
C THR A 40 1.56 -5.94 10.76
N LEU A 41 1.32 -4.74 10.20
CA LEU A 41 2.27 -3.63 10.27
C LEU A 41 2.40 -3.18 11.72
N ARG A 42 3.59 -3.34 12.30
CA ARG A 42 3.88 -2.86 13.65
C ARG A 42 4.64 -1.54 13.57
N ARG A 43 4.19 -0.54 14.32
CA ARG A 43 4.81 0.80 14.36
C ARG A 43 6.21 0.83 14.97
N ASN A 44 6.62 -0.24 15.66
CA ASN A 44 7.95 -0.38 16.23
C ASN A 44 8.93 -1.13 15.32
N LEU A 45 8.55 -1.40 14.06
CA LEU A 45 9.51 -1.91 13.08
C LEU A 45 10.54 -0.82 12.79
N ALA A 46 11.81 -1.13 13.05
CA ALA A 46 12.93 -0.25 12.76
C ALA A 46 13.46 -0.43 11.33
N GLN A 47 13.03 -1.48 10.61
CA GLN A 47 13.57 -1.86 9.31
C GLN A 47 12.55 -2.63 8.46
N LEU A 48 12.78 -2.69 7.15
CA LEU A 48 12.10 -3.61 6.24
C LEU A 48 12.42 -5.07 6.63
N HIS A 49 11.52 -5.99 6.28
CA HIS A 49 11.73 -7.42 6.58
C HIS A 49 12.91 -8.00 5.79
N SER A 50 13.01 -7.68 4.51
CA SER A 50 14.09 -8.08 3.62
C SER A 50 14.35 -6.96 2.62
N GLU A 51 15.06 -5.93 3.06
CA GLU A 51 15.46 -4.82 2.20
C GLU A 51 16.26 -5.35 1.01
N ALA A 52 15.87 -4.94 -0.20
CA ALA A 52 16.55 -5.28 -1.43
C ALA A 52 17.42 -4.12 -1.93
N MET A 53 16.89 -2.89 -1.83
CA MET A 53 17.57 -1.69 -2.28
C MET A 53 16.91 -0.45 -1.66
N ARG A 54 17.68 0.64 -1.54
CA ARG A 54 17.17 1.98 -1.29
C ARG A 54 17.79 3.00 -2.23
N VAL A 55 17.05 4.07 -2.50
CA VAL A 55 17.50 5.22 -3.30
C VAL A 55 17.17 6.51 -2.55
N THR A 56 17.92 7.57 -2.81
CA THR A 56 17.57 8.90 -2.31
C THR A 56 16.24 9.34 -2.91
N VAL A 57 15.39 9.97 -2.10
CA VAL A 57 14.14 10.56 -2.56
C VAL A 57 14.46 11.73 -3.51
N SER A 58 14.00 11.64 -4.75
CA SER A 58 14.29 12.61 -5.82
C SER A 58 13.31 13.77 -5.87
N GLU A 59 12.07 13.57 -5.43
CA GLU A 59 11.04 14.61 -5.39
C GLU A 59 10.20 14.45 -4.12
N VAL A 60 9.90 15.58 -3.47
CA VAL A 60 8.89 15.66 -2.41
C VAL A 60 7.94 16.82 -2.72
N ALA A 61 6.65 16.55 -2.68
CA ALA A 61 5.59 17.53 -2.92
C ALA A 61 4.56 17.51 -1.79
N TYR A 62 4.05 18.68 -1.40
CA TYR A 62 2.87 18.76 -0.54
C TYR A 62 1.62 18.36 -1.32
N LEU A 63 0.67 17.69 -0.66
CA LEU A 63 -0.62 17.36 -1.23
C LEU A 63 -1.75 18.04 -0.47
N ASP A 64 -2.76 18.55 -1.19
CA ASP A 64 -3.98 19.05 -0.59
C ASP A 64 -4.97 17.93 -0.22
N ALA A 65 -6.20 18.29 0.18
CA ALA A 65 -7.23 17.33 0.55
C ALA A 65 -7.77 16.50 -0.63
N ALA A 66 -7.53 16.93 -1.87
CA ALA A 66 -7.90 16.25 -3.10
C ALA A 66 -6.72 15.49 -3.73
N ASP A 67 -5.63 15.30 -2.99
CA ASP A 67 -4.38 14.68 -3.44
C ASP A 67 -3.76 15.39 -4.67
N THR A 68 -3.99 16.70 -4.79
CA THR A 68 -3.34 17.54 -5.80
C THR A 68 -2.10 18.21 -5.21
N VAL A 69 -1.08 18.43 -6.03
CA VAL A 69 0.15 19.10 -5.61
C VAL A 69 -0.18 20.51 -5.12
N SER A 70 0.19 20.79 -3.87
CA SER A 70 -0.04 22.06 -3.20
C SER A 70 1.23 22.91 -3.20
N THR A 71 1.08 24.20 -3.49
CA THR A 71 2.15 25.19 -3.33
C THR A 71 2.28 25.69 -1.89
N THR A 72 1.27 25.43 -1.04
CA THR A 72 1.33 25.73 0.39
C THR A 72 1.67 24.47 1.20
N PRO A 73 2.44 24.58 2.28
CA PRO A 73 2.72 23.44 3.14
C PRO A 73 1.45 22.80 3.70
N THR A 74 1.41 21.47 3.64
CA THR A 74 0.34 20.64 4.19
C THR A 74 0.96 19.48 4.99
N PRO A 75 0.19 18.79 5.85
CA PRO A 75 0.70 17.64 6.59
C PRO A 75 0.75 16.35 5.74
N VAL A 76 0.50 16.43 4.42
CA VAL A 76 0.47 15.29 3.51
C VAL A 76 1.55 15.48 2.46
N LEU A 77 2.43 14.48 2.31
CA LEU A 77 3.52 14.50 1.35
C LEU A 77 3.35 13.40 0.31
N ARG A 78 3.79 13.67 -0.92
CA ARG A 78 4.13 12.68 -1.93
C ARG A 78 5.65 12.64 -2.04
N LEU A 79 6.25 11.46 -1.89
CA LEU A 79 7.68 11.22 -2.07
C LEU A 79 7.90 10.35 -3.30
N HIS A 80 8.91 10.66 -4.11
CA HIS A 80 9.29 9.88 -5.29
C HIS A 80 10.68 9.28 -5.14
N GLY A 81 10.82 8.01 -5.53
CA GLY A 81 12.11 7.34 -5.69
C GLY A 81 12.14 6.56 -7.00
N ALA A 82 13.24 6.71 -7.74
CA ALA A 82 13.46 6.04 -9.02
C ALA A 82 14.57 4.98 -8.90
N PHE A 83 14.23 3.74 -9.25
CA PHE A 83 15.17 2.61 -9.30
C PHE A 83 15.53 2.33 -10.75
N ALA A 84 16.80 2.53 -11.10
CA ALA A 84 17.29 2.39 -12.47
C ALA A 84 17.29 0.93 -12.94
N ARG A 85 17.20 0.75 -14.26
CA ARG A 85 17.27 -0.59 -14.88
C ARG A 85 18.54 -1.33 -14.44
N GLY A 86 18.39 -2.62 -14.16
CA GLY A 86 19.49 -3.50 -13.75
C GLY A 86 19.90 -3.38 -12.29
N THR A 87 19.38 -2.42 -11.53
CA THR A 87 19.74 -2.24 -10.11
C THR A 87 18.91 -3.13 -9.17
N LEU A 88 17.75 -3.57 -9.63
CA LEU A 88 16.81 -4.35 -8.83
C LEU A 88 16.15 -5.43 -9.71
N SER A 89 15.93 -6.61 -9.15
CA SER A 89 15.22 -7.71 -9.82
C SER A 89 14.59 -8.66 -8.81
N GLY A 90 13.66 -9.49 -9.29
CA GLY A 90 12.89 -10.43 -8.51
C GLY A 90 11.61 -9.82 -7.94
N THR A 91 11.10 -10.44 -6.88
CA THR A 91 9.82 -10.05 -6.29
C THR A 91 9.97 -8.99 -5.21
N LEU A 92 9.16 -7.93 -5.28
CA LEU A 92 9.03 -6.91 -4.24
C LEU A 92 7.65 -6.95 -3.58
N ARG A 93 7.60 -6.70 -2.27
CA ARG A 93 6.37 -6.70 -1.46
C ARG A 93 6.29 -5.61 -0.41
N GLU A 94 7.39 -4.91 -0.15
CA GLU A 94 7.41 -3.86 0.86
C GLU A 94 8.15 -2.63 0.36
N CYS A 95 7.74 -1.49 0.90
CA CYS A 95 8.33 -0.19 0.65
C CYS A 95 8.41 0.56 1.99
N GLY A 96 9.44 1.37 2.16
CA GLY A 96 9.56 2.24 3.32
C GLY A 96 10.23 3.56 3.00
N VAL A 97 10.01 4.53 3.88
CA VAL A 97 10.73 5.81 3.88
C VAL A 97 11.64 5.81 5.09
N ILE A 98 12.93 6.03 4.85
CA ILE A 98 14.00 5.95 5.85
C ILE A 98 14.74 7.29 5.85
N ASN A 99 15.16 7.79 7.02
CA ASN A 99 16.03 8.96 7.11
C ASN A 99 17.53 8.57 7.14
N ASN A 100 18.42 9.55 7.21
CA ASN A 100 19.86 9.36 7.33
C ASN A 100 20.33 8.73 8.65
N GLU A 101 19.45 8.63 9.65
CA GLU A 101 19.70 7.95 10.93
C GLU A 101 19.21 6.48 10.91
N ASP A 102 18.86 5.96 9.73
CA ASP A 102 18.26 4.63 9.54
C ASP A 102 16.91 4.43 10.27
N ALA A 103 16.24 5.51 10.66
CA ALA A 103 14.92 5.45 11.24
C ALA A 103 13.86 5.25 10.14
N LEU A 104 13.07 4.18 10.27
CA LEU A 104 11.93 3.90 9.39
C LEU A 104 10.77 4.83 9.73
N LEU A 105 10.57 5.85 8.91
CA LEU A 105 9.52 6.87 9.08
C LEU A 105 8.15 6.37 8.62
N ALA A 106 8.15 5.53 7.59
CA ALA A 106 6.92 4.96 7.03
C ALA A 106 7.21 3.57 6.45
N TYR A 107 6.24 2.67 6.57
CA TYR A 107 6.37 1.28 6.13
C TYR A 107 5.06 0.78 5.55
N PHE A 108 5.13 0.14 4.39
CA PHE A 108 3.99 -0.33 3.63
C PHE A 108 4.28 -1.71 3.06
N VAL A 109 3.27 -2.58 3.08
CA VAL A 109 3.26 -3.83 2.32
C VAL A 109 2.29 -3.65 1.17
N HIS A 110 2.68 -4.10 -0.01
CA HIS A 110 1.91 -3.95 -1.23
C HIS A 110 1.79 -5.30 -1.95
N PRO A 111 0.86 -5.43 -2.93
CA PRO A 111 0.78 -6.60 -3.78
C PRO A 111 2.13 -6.90 -4.46
N ARG A 112 2.32 -8.17 -4.80
CA ARG A 112 3.50 -8.68 -5.49
C ARG A 112 3.82 -7.86 -6.74
N ILE A 113 5.05 -7.31 -6.81
CA ILE A 113 5.61 -6.72 -8.03
C ILE A 113 6.75 -7.61 -8.48
N GLU A 114 6.69 -8.10 -9.72
CA GLU A 114 7.79 -8.81 -10.37
C GLU A 114 8.60 -7.86 -11.22
N LEU A 115 9.91 -7.76 -10.94
CA LEU A 115 10.85 -6.97 -11.73
C LEU A 115 11.86 -7.88 -12.42
N GLN A 116 11.98 -7.70 -13.72
CA GLN A 116 13.09 -8.21 -14.52
C GLN A 116 14.28 -7.25 -14.46
N PRO A 117 15.51 -7.70 -14.71
CA PRO A 117 16.68 -6.82 -14.77
C PRO A 117 16.55 -5.68 -15.79
N SER A 118 15.72 -5.85 -16.82
CA SER A 118 15.45 -4.80 -17.82
C SER A 118 14.51 -3.71 -17.31
N ASP A 119 13.79 -3.92 -16.21
CA ASP A 119 12.73 -3.02 -15.75
C ASP A 119 13.30 -1.87 -14.93
N ALA A 120 12.66 -0.71 -15.02
CA ALA A 120 12.84 0.39 -14.08
C ALA A 120 11.62 0.44 -13.17
N LEU A 121 11.78 0.98 -11.96
CA LEU A 121 10.66 1.16 -11.04
C LEU A 121 10.63 2.61 -10.55
N ASP A 122 9.52 3.28 -10.82
CA ASP A 122 9.15 4.55 -10.19
C ASP A 122 8.19 4.30 -9.04
N ARG A 123 8.51 4.80 -7.84
CA ARG A 123 7.64 4.68 -6.67
C ARG A 123 7.24 6.04 -6.15
N TYR A 124 5.94 6.21 -5.96
CA TYR A 124 5.35 7.32 -5.27
C TYR A 124 4.77 6.83 -3.93
N VAL A 125 5.21 7.42 -2.84
CA VAL A 125 4.69 7.14 -1.49
C VAL A 125 3.94 8.35 -0.98
N ARG A 126 2.72 8.14 -0.52
CA ARG A 126 1.92 9.16 0.15
C ARG A 126 2.11 9.03 1.66
N LEU A 127 2.58 10.08 2.30
CA LEU A 127 2.80 10.15 3.75
C LEU A 127 1.84 11.18 4.37
N ASP A 128 0.87 10.71 5.16
CA ASP A 128 0.00 11.57 5.96
C ASP A 128 0.49 11.60 7.39
N LEU A 129 1.01 12.74 7.84
CA LEU A 129 1.65 12.87 9.15
C LEU A 129 0.64 13.04 10.29
N ARG A 130 -0.63 13.27 9.98
CA ARG A 130 -1.69 13.46 10.99
C ARG A 130 -1.92 12.17 11.80
N PRO A 131 -2.31 12.28 13.07
CA PRO A 131 -2.54 11.14 13.93
C PRO A 131 -3.79 10.40 13.46
N GLY A 132 -3.80 9.07 13.59
CA GLY A 132 -4.99 8.25 13.30
C GLY A 132 -5.19 7.87 11.83
N ARG A 133 -4.23 8.15 10.94
CA ARG A 133 -4.29 7.76 9.52
C ARG A 133 -3.13 6.88 9.03
N SER A 134 -2.49 6.12 9.94
CA SER A 134 -2.02 4.78 9.53
C SER A 134 -3.26 3.92 9.26
N ARG A 135 -4.00 4.24 8.19
CA ARG A 135 -4.69 3.21 7.46
C ARG A 135 -3.55 2.40 6.85
N VAL A 136 -3.10 1.37 7.57
CA VAL A 136 -3.00 0.09 6.84
C VAL A 136 -4.34 0.04 6.15
N GLU A 137 -4.40 0.07 4.82
CA GLU A 137 -5.66 -0.12 4.12
C GLU A 137 -6.13 -1.54 4.41
N GLU A 138 -6.55 -1.81 5.65
CA GLU A 138 -7.76 -2.56 5.87
C GLU A 138 -8.82 -1.76 5.11
N HIS A 139 -8.93 -2.05 3.81
CA HIS A 139 -10.19 -1.90 3.13
C HIS A 139 -11.16 -2.81 3.89
N ILE A 140 -11.71 -2.31 5.00
CA ILE A 140 -12.88 -2.89 5.66
C ILE A 140 -14.07 -2.53 4.77
N THR A 141 -14.01 -2.94 3.50
CA THR A 141 -15.20 -3.01 2.68
C THR A 141 -15.72 -4.42 2.89
N ARG A 142 -17.01 -4.52 3.20
CA ARG A 142 -17.68 -5.80 3.44
C ARG A 142 -17.51 -6.78 2.28
N TYR A 143 -17.30 -6.29 1.06
CA TYR A 143 -17.23 -7.11 -0.15
C TYR A 143 -15.81 -7.24 -0.70
N LEU A 144 -15.41 -8.47 -0.98
CA LEU A 144 -14.11 -8.83 -1.55
C LEU A 144 -14.28 -9.68 -2.82
N GLY A 145 -13.87 -9.16 -3.96
CA GLY A 145 -13.75 -9.86 -5.23
C GLY A 145 -12.46 -10.66 -5.38
N ASN A 146 -12.54 -11.79 -6.07
CA ASN A 146 -11.42 -12.55 -6.59
C ASN A 146 -11.38 -12.42 -8.11
N SER A 147 -10.48 -11.61 -8.66
CA SER A 147 -10.36 -11.39 -10.11
C SER A 147 -10.05 -12.65 -10.93
N LYS A 148 -9.59 -13.75 -10.31
CA LYS A 148 -9.39 -15.03 -11.02
C LYS A 148 -10.70 -15.78 -11.21
N SER A 149 -11.53 -15.87 -10.17
CA SER A 149 -12.83 -16.56 -10.27
C SER A 149 -13.93 -15.63 -10.72
N GLU A 150 -13.68 -14.31 -10.77
CA GLU A 150 -14.68 -13.27 -11.00
C GLU A 150 -15.88 -13.41 -10.06
N GLU A 151 -15.66 -13.91 -8.85
CA GLU A 151 -16.66 -13.97 -7.78
C GLU A 151 -16.34 -12.93 -6.71
N PHE A 152 -17.35 -12.40 -6.03
CA PHE A 152 -17.19 -11.60 -4.83
C PHE A 152 -17.84 -12.24 -3.60
N HIS A 153 -17.21 -11.99 -2.46
CA HIS A 153 -17.51 -12.57 -1.16
C HIS A 153 -18.05 -11.51 -0.21
N ASP A 154 -18.95 -11.90 0.67
CA ASP A 154 -19.37 -11.11 1.83
C ASP A 154 -18.53 -11.51 3.04
N LEU A 155 -17.61 -10.63 3.46
CA LEU A 155 -16.70 -10.86 4.57
C LEU A 155 -17.41 -10.98 5.93
N GLU A 156 -18.66 -10.51 6.05
CA GLU A 156 -19.48 -10.70 7.26
C GLU A 156 -20.23 -12.05 7.25
N ARG A 157 -20.25 -12.75 6.10
CA ARG A 157 -20.92 -14.04 5.91
C ARG A 157 -19.98 -15.09 5.34
N GLU A 158 -18.68 -14.96 5.59
CA GLU A 158 -17.72 -15.93 5.12
C GLU A 158 -17.89 -17.28 5.82
N THR A 159 -17.55 -18.34 5.11
CA THR A 159 -17.48 -19.71 5.62
C THR A 159 -16.14 -20.31 5.19
N PRO A 160 -15.64 -21.38 5.85
CA PRO A 160 -14.41 -22.04 5.43
C PRO A 160 -14.41 -22.48 3.95
N GLY A 161 -15.60 -22.78 3.40
CA GLY A 161 -15.76 -23.15 1.99
C GLY A 161 -15.56 -22.00 0.99
N CYS A 162 -15.48 -20.74 1.44
CA CYS A 162 -15.23 -19.58 0.59
C CYS A 162 -13.76 -19.47 0.16
N GLN A 163 -12.83 -20.14 0.87
CA GLN A 163 -11.38 -20.12 0.59
C GLN A 163 -10.78 -18.71 0.46
N ILE A 164 -11.34 -17.72 1.16
CA ILE A 164 -10.93 -16.31 1.05
C ILE A 164 -9.44 -16.11 1.38
N GLY A 165 -8.92 -16.83 2.38
CA GLY A 165 -7.49 -16.82 2.73
C GLY A 165 -6.57 -17.36 1.63
N GLU A 166 -7.10 -18.15 0.68
CA GLU A 166 -6.34 -18.66 -0.46
C GLU A 166 -6.34 -17.69 -1.65
N ILE A 167 -7.22 -16.68 -1.65
CA ILE A 167 -7.22 -15.62 -2.65
C ILE A 167 -5.94 -14.80 -2.46
N ARG A 168 -5.09 -14.82 -3.49
CA ARG A 168 -3.87 -14.01 -3.50
C ARG A 168 -4.21 -12.52 -3.45
N ILE A 169 -3.43 -11.72 -2.71
CA ILE A 169 -3.67 -10.28 -2.54
C ILE A 169 -3.78 -9.56 -3.90
N ASP A 170 -2.93 -9.88 -4.87
CA ASP A 170 -2.96 -9.26 -6.21
C ASP A 170 -4.23 -9.60 -7.02
N ARG A 171 -5.07 -10.50 -6.50
CA ARG A 171 -6.36 -10.85 -7.09
C ARG A 171 -7.54 -10.35 -6.28
N ARG A 172 -7.29 -9.77 -5.10
CA ARG A 172 -8.32 -9.21 -4.23
C ARG A 172 -8.76 -7.87 -4.77
N HIS A 173 -10.06 -7.68 -4.94
CA HIS A 173 -10.65 -6.40 -5.31
C HIS A 173 -11.72 -6.02 -4.30
N TYR A 174 -11.55 -4.93 -3.59
CA TYR A 174 -12.46 -4.52 -2.52
C TYR A 174 -13.56 -3.62 -3.09
N PHE A 175 -14.84 -3.95 -2.82
CA PHE A 175 -15.98 -3.19 -3.33
C PHE A 175 -16.74 -2.49 -2.20
N ALA A 176 -17.08 -1.22 -2.42
CA ALA A 176 -17.89 -0.45 -1.47
C ALA A 176 -19.33 -0.96 -1.34
N SER A 177 -19.87 -1.62 -2.37
CA SER A 177 -21.23 -2.16 -2.42
C SER A 177 -21.32 -3.38 -3.35
N ILE A 178 -22.42 -4.13 -3.26
CA ILE A 178 -22.77 -5.20 -4.19
C ILE A 178 -22.88 -4.65 -5.62
N ASP A 179 -23.57 -3.53 -5.80
CA ASP A 179 -23.77 -2.91 -7.12
C ASP A 179 -22.44 -2.58 -7.81
N ALA A 180 -21.42 -2.15 -7.04
CA ALA A 180 -20.08 -1.88 -7.58
C ALA A 180 -19.38 -3.15 -8.08
N ALA A 181 -19.57 -4.29 -7.39
CA ALA A 181 -19.03 -5.59 -7.82
C ALA A 181 -19.71 -6.07 -9.11
N LEU A 182 -21.05 -6.01 -9.15
CA LEU A 182 -21.85 -6.42 -10.31
C LEU A 182 -21.60 -5.54 -11.54
N ALA A 183 -21.42 -4.23 -11.35
CA ALA A 183 -21.07 -3.31 -12.43
C ALA A 183 -19.74 -3.70 -13.12
N LEU A 184 -18.85 -4.35 -12.37
CA LEU A 184 -17.58 -4.90 -12.87
C LEU A 184 -17.68 -6.38 -13.26
N ARG A 185 -18.90 -6.92 -13.36
CA ARG A 185 -19.22 -8.30 -13.78
C ARG A 185 -18.69 -9.39 -12.86
N TYR A 186 -18.52 -9.08 -11.57
CA TYR A 186 -18.28 -10.12 -10.58
C TYR A 186 -19.59 -10.82 -10.22
N ASP A 187 -19.57 -12.14 -10.09
CA ASP A 187 -20.68 -12.98 -9.66
C ASP A 187 -20.70 -13.17 -8.13
N TYR A 188 -21.83 -13.58 -7.57
CA TYR A 188 -21.95 -13.87 -6.15
C TYR A 188 -21.23 -15.17 -5.81
N CYS A 189 -20.42 -15.17 -4.75
CA CYS A 189 -19.94 -16.43 -4.20
C CYS A 189 -21.11 -17.26 -3.65
N ALA A 190 -21.34 -18.45 -4.20
CA ALA A 190 -22.40 -19.39 -3.77
C ALA A 190 -22.35 -19.73 -2.27
N ARG A 191 -21.17 -19.63 -1.65
CA ARG A 191 -20.98 -19.91 -0.21
C ARG A 191 -21.40 -18.73 0.69
N CYS A 192 -21.20 -17.49 0.24
CA CYS A 192 -21.59 -16.29 0.97
C CYS A 192 -23.08 -15.94 0.78
N PHE A 193 -23.59 -16.13 -0.43
CA PHE A 193 -24.90 -15.64 -0.86
C PHE A 193 -25.92 -16.75 -1.20
N GLY A 194 -25.48 -18.00 -1.24
CA GLY A 194 -26.30 -19.14 -1.65
C GLY A 194 -26.24 -19.38 -3.17
N THR A 195 -26.53 -20.61 -3.58
CA THR A 195 -26.46 -21.05 -4.99
C THR A 195 -27.55 -20.44 -5.89
N VAL A 196 -28.56 -19.78 -5.31
CA VAL A 196 -29.64 -19.14 -6.08
C VAL A 196 -29.16 -17.85 -6.74
N LEU A 197 -28.21 -17.15 -6.12
CA LEU A 197 -27.68 -15.89 -6.62
C LEU A 197 -26.39 -16.07 -7.42
N SER A 198 -25.69 -17.20 -7.26
CA SER A 198 -24.51 -17.58 -8.05
C SER A 198 -24.95 -18.02 -9.44
N GLU A 199 -24.38 -17.43 -10.48
CA GLU A 199 -24.54 -17.89 -11.87
C GLU A 199 -23.51 -18.96 -12.25
N ARG A 200 -22.51 -19.19 -11.39
CA ARG A 200 -21.45 -20.21 -11.52
C ARG A 200 -21.66 -21.43 -10.62
#